data_AF-A0A7C4NFD0-F1
#
_entry.id   AF-A0A7C4NFD0-F1
#
_cell.length_a   1.000
_cell.length_b   1.000
_cell.length_c   1.000
_cell.angle_alpha   90.00
_cell.angle_beta   90.00
_cell.angle_gamma   90.00
#
_symmetry.space_group_name_H-M   'P 1'
#
loop_
_entity.id
_entity.type
_entity.pdbx_description
1 polymer ?
#
loop_
_entity_poly.entity_id
_entity_poly.type
_entity_poly.pdbx_seq_one_letter_code
_entity_poly.pdbx_strand_id
1 'polypeptide(L)'
;MYIGWFSIVYLAVSVPFLPRLLGRDDVSIRNLDKIFEPQRVAVIGASDSPTSVGYTVLRNLVGSGFRGVVYPVNPKRPSVLGIKAYPSILDVPDKVDLAVIVTPATAAPGIMAQCVEAGVKGVIIISAGFKEVGPEGVELERQILEHARKGNMRVIGPNCLGVMAPHSGLNATFAAGMARPGNVGFISQSGALCTAVLDWSLREKVGFSAFLSLGSMLDVGWGDLIYYLGDDPRTQSIVIYMETIGDARAFLSAAREVALTKPIIVIKPGRTAGAAKAAASHTGSLTGSDEVLEAAFRRSGVLRVNDISDLFDMAEALAKQPRPKGPHLTIVTNAGGPGVLATDALITSGGELTDISPETMGVLNKFLPPTWSHNNPIDIIGDASPERYAKALEVAANDPNADGLLVILTPQAMTDPTKTAELLKPYAHSTGKPVLASWMGGEDVEAGERLLSEAGIPNYKYPDRATRAFTYMWKSAYNLKGIYETPRMLDDEETKIDRAKAVAMIQDVRQQGR
;
A
#
# COMPACT_ATOMS: atom_id res chain seq x y z
N MET A 1 1.97 -0.19 31.59
CA MET A 1 0.68 0.45 31.96
C MET A 1 0.72 1.92 31.53
N TYR A 2 -0.17 2.28 30.57
CA TYR A 2 -0.71 3.60 30.18
C TYR A 2 0.09 4.80 29.61
N ILE A 3 1.41 4.79 29.46
CA ILE A 3 2.13 6.09 29.56
C ILE A 3 2.79 6.67 28.27
N GLY A 4 2.84 6.01 27.11
CA GLY A 4 3.40 6.61 25.88
C GLY A 4 2.43 7.46 25.02
N TRP A 5 1.16 7.60 25.40
CA TRP A 5 0.07 7.71 24.42
C TRP A 5 -0.65 9.06 24.31
N PHE A 6 -0.45 9.99 25.26
CA PHE A 6 -1.06 11.33 25.18
C PHE A 6 -0.34 12.31 24.24
N SER A 7 0.92 12.02 23.85
CA SER A 7 1.65 12.82 22.85
C SER A 7 0.97 12.80 21.47
N ILE A 8 0.30 11.71 21.10
CA ILE A 8 -0.32 11.53 19.78
C ILE A 8 -1.55 12.44 19.59
N VAL A 9 -2.40 12.54 20.61
CA VAL A 9 -3.61 13.38 20.55
C VAL A 9 -3.23 14.87 20.58
N TYR A 10 -2.22 15.26 21.36
CA TYR A 10 -1.74 16.65 21.40
C TYR A 10 -0.99 17.04 20.12
N LEU A 11 -0.24 16.11 19.50
CA LEU A 11 0.38 16.33 18.18
C LEU A 11 -0.66 16.48 17.06
N ALA A 12 -1.79 15.78 17.15
CA ALA A 12 -2.86 15.90 16.17
C ALA A 12 -3.62 17.25 16.24
N VAL A 13 -3.58 17.94 17.38
CA VAL A 13 -4.31 19.21 17.62
C VAL A 13 -3.39 20.44 17.63
N SER A 14 -2.10 20.30 17.96
CA SER A 14 -1.28 21.44 18.39
C SER A 14 0.00 21.70 17.58
N VAL A 15 0.20 21.05 16.42
CA VAL A 15 1.38 21.33 15.57
C VAL A 15 1.02 22.42 14.56
N PRO A 16 1.48 23.68 14.75
CA PRO A 16 1.39 24.69 13.70
C PRO A 16 2.25 24.28 12.50
N PHE A 17 1.74 24.58 11.32
CA PHE A 17 2.40 24.43 10.03
C PHE A 17 3.77 25.14 10.05
N LEU A 18 4.86 24.38 10.09
CA LEU A 18 6.20 24.90 9.82
C LEU A 18 6.85 24.04 8.72
N PRO A 19 6.95 24.55 7.47
CA PRO A 19 7.61 23.83 6.39
C PRO A 19 9.13 23.77 6.63
N ARG A 20 9.73 22.59 6.42
CA ARG A 20 11.15 22.23 6.10
C ARG A 20 12.35 23.00 6.72
N LEU A 21 12.18 24.03 7.56
CA LEU A 21 13.22 25.00 7.93
C LEU A 21 13.86 24.79 9.30
N LEU A 22 13.40 23.83 10.09
CA LEU A 22 14.07 23.43 11.33
C LEU A 22 14.48 21.98 11.18
N GLY A 23 15.78 21.75 10.91
CA GLY A 23 16.38 20.42 10.91
C GLY A 23 16.02 19.68 12.20
N ARG A 24 15.07 18.75 12.09
CA ARG A 24 14.73 17.80 13.14
C ARG A 24 15.28 16.46 12.68
N ASP A 25 16.13 15.87 13.50
CA ASP A 25 16.95 14.70 13.23
C ASP A 25 16.18 13.37 13.08
N ASP A 26 14.84 13.42 13.05
CA ASP A 26 14.00 12.24 13.30
C ASP A 26 13.49 11.57 12.00
N VAL A 27 13.45 12.30 10.86
CA VAL A 27 12.98 11.79 9.56
C VAL A 27 13.91 12.24 8.44
N SER A 28 14.37 11.29 7.62
CA SER A 28 15.35 11.57 6.57
C SER A 28 15.10 10.73 5.34
N ILE A 29 14.92 11.37 4.19
CA ILE A 29 14.92 10.69 2.88
C ILE A 29 16.35 10.45 2.35
N ARG A 30 17.37 10.92 3.09
CA ARG A 30 18.77 10.85 2.69
C ARG A 30 19.18 9.40 2.44
N ASN A 31 19.89 9.17 1.33
CA ASN A 31 20.41 7.88 0.89
C ASN A 31 19.36 6.79 0.58
N LEU A 32 18.05 7.09 0.65
CA LEU A 32 17.04 6.14 0.18
C LEU A 32 17.13 5.93 -1.34
N ASP A 33 17.62 6.92 -2.09
CA ASP A 33 17.98 6.77 -3.51
C ASP A 33 18.98 5.63 -3.73
N LYS A 34 19.89 5.40 -2.77
CA LYS A 34 20.87 4.30 -2.84
C LYS A 34 20.23 2.93 -2.64
N ILE A 35 18.99 2.86 -2.16
CA ILE A 35 18.25 1.60 -2.02
C ILE A 35 17.29 1.40 -3.20
N PHE A 36 16.58 2.43 -3.63
CA PHE A 36 15.54 2.33 -4.67
C PHE A 36 16.07 2.55 -6.09
N GLU A 37 17.15 3.31 -6.26
CA GLU A 37 17.78 3.63 -7.56
C GLU A 37 19.31 3.38 -7.56
N PRO A 38 19.80 2.24 -7.04
CA PRO A 38 21.23 1.94 -7.03
C PRO A 38 21.75 1.72 -8.46
N GLN A 39 23.02 2.05 -8.68
CA GLN A 39 23.74 1.70 -9.91
C GLN A 39 24.64 0.48 -9.70
N ARG A 40 25.08 0.24 -8.46
CA ARG A 40 25.96 -0.88 -8.10
C ARG A 40 25.48 -1.58 -6.84
N VAL A 41 25.15 -2.86 -6.96
CA VAL A 41 24.57 -3.68 -5.88
C VAL A 41 25.50 -4.83 -5.53
N ALA A 42 25.88 -4.97 -4.27
CA ALA A 42 26.59 -6.14 -3.76
C ALA A 42 25.63 -7.13 -3.09
N VAL A 43 25.75 -8.42 -3.40
CA VAL A 43 24.97 -9.49 -2.76
C VAL A 43 25.90 -10.30 -1.85
N ILE A 44 25.84 -10.03 -0.55
CA ILE A 44 26.72 -10.63 0.46
C ILE A 44 26.10 -11.90 1.02
N GLY A 45 26.73 -13.03 0.72
CA GLY A 45 26.16 -14.37 0.91
C GLY A 45 25.53 -14.94 -0.36
N ALA A 46 25.89 -14.41 -1.54
CA ALA A 46 25.56 -15.02 -2.83
C ALA A 46 26.03 -16.48 -2.90
N SER A 47 25.28 -17.34 -3.56
CA SER A 47 25.50 -18.79 -3.57
C SER A 47 24.99 -19.42 -4.87
N ASP A 48 25.59 -20.54 -5.28
CA ASP A 48 25.12 -21.35 -6.42
C ASP A 48 24.02 -22.35 -6.03
N SER A 49 23.73 -22.51 -4.74
CA SER A 49 22.72 -23.45 -4.27
C SER A 49 21.32 -22.93 -4.64
N PRO A 50 20.56 -23.62 -5.52
CA PRO A 50 19.26 -23.12 -6.00
C PRO A 50 18.21 -22.93 -4.89
N THR A 51 18.41 -23.59 -3.75
CA THR A 51 17.53 -23.50 -2.57
C THR A 51 17.90 -22.37 -1.61
N SER A 52 19.03 -21.68 -1.83
CA SER A 52 19.50 -20.63 -0.93
C SER A 52 18.91 -19.26 -1.28
N VAL A 53 18.66 -18.45 -0.25
CA VAL A 53 18.16 -17.07 -0.41
C VAL A 53 19.12 -16.23 -1.26
N GLY A 54 20.44 -16.36 -1.05
CA GLY A 54 21.44 -15.62 -1.82
C GLY A 54 21.51 -15.99 -3.30
N TYR A 55 21.21 -17.24 -3.65
CA TYR A 55 21.02 -17.63 -5.06
C TYR A 55 19.83 -16.87 -5.66
N THR A 56 18.68 -16.91 -4.99
CA THR A 56 17.44 -16.29 -5.47
C THR A 56 17.58 -14.78 -5.63
N VAL A 57 18.18 -14.09 -4.67
CA VAL A 57 18.42 -12.64 -4.75
C VAL A 57 19.32 -12.28 -5.92
N LEU A 58 20.45 -12.99 -6.09
CA LEU A 58 21.36 -12.73 -7.21
C LEU A 58 20.68 -12.99 -8.56
N ARG A 59 19.98 -14.13 -8.68
CA ARG A 59 19.20 -14.49 -9.88
C ARG A 59 18.15 -13.42 -10.18
N ASN A 60 17.44 -12.94 -9.17
CA ASN A 60 16.39 -11.95 -9.34
C ASN A 60 16.96 -10.60 -9.79
N LEU A 61 18.05 -10.12 -9.19
CA LEU A 61 18.72 -8.89 -9.61
C LEU A 61 19.17 -8.97 -11.08
N VAL A 62 19.79 -10.07 -11.49
CA VAL A 62 20.32 -10.24 -12.85
C VAL A 62 19.21 -10.52 -13.87
N GLY A 63 18.16 -11.26 -13.48
CA GLY A 63 17.10 -11.73 -14.38
C GLY A 63 15.91 -10.78 -14.53
N SER A 64 15.78 -9.76 -13.68
CA SER A 64 14.61 -8.85 -13.64
C SER A 64 14.76 -7.59 -14.51
N GLY A 65 15.84 -7.49 -15.30
CA GLY A 65 16.09 -6.33 -16.17
C GLY A 65 16.74 -5.14 -15.48
N PHE A 66 17.33 -5.33 -14.29
CA PHE A 66 18.15 -4.32 -13.63
C PHE A 66 19.34 -3.93 -14.52
N ARG A 67 19.55 -2.63 -14.72
CA ARG A 67 20.57 -2.12 -15.65
C ARG A 67 21.89 -1.74 -14.96
N GLY A 68 21.95 -1.83 -13.63
CA GLY A 68 23.17 -1.58 -12.87
C GLY A 68 24.10 -2.79 -12.81
N VAL A 69 25.22 -2.61 -12.12
CA VAL A 69 26.23 -3.67 -11.91
C VAL A 69 25.90 -4.46 -10.65
N VAL A 70 26.01 -5.78 -10.72
CA VAL A 70 25.77 -6.68 -9.58
C VAL A 70 27.06 -7.41 -9.21
N TYR A 71 27.43 -7.33 -7.94
CA TYR A 71 28.65 -7.90 -7.36
C TYR A 71 28.30 -9.02 -6.36
N PRO A 72 28.43 -10.30 -6.74
CA PRO A 72 28.36 -11.39 -5.78
C PRO A 72 29.53 -11.32 -4.80
N VAL A 73 29.24 -11.45 -3.49
CA VAL A 73 30.27 -11.52 -2.45
C VAL A 73 30.15 -12.87 -1.73
N ASN A 74 31.20 -13.69 -1.84
CA ASN A 74 31.31 -15.01 -1.22
C ASN A 74 32.78 -15.35 -0.95
N PRO A 75 33.18 -15.64 0.30
CA PRO A 75 34.58 -15.89 0.67
C PRO A 75 35.17 -17.20 0.12
N LYS A 76 34.32 -18.14 -0.31
CA LYS A 76 34.73 -19.50 -0.70
C LYS A 76 34.74 -19.73 -2.21
N ARG A 77 34.15 -18.83 -2.99
CA ARG A 77 33.90 -19.05 -4.42
C ARG A 77 34.46 -17.89 -5.24
N PRO A 78 35.23 -18.16 -6.31
CA PRO A 78 35.70 -17.11 -7.22
C PRO A 78 34.61 -16.63 -8.19
N SER A 79 33.50 -17.37 -8.32
CA SER A 79 32.34 -17.00 -9.14
C SER A 79 31.05 -17.57 -8.56
N VAL A 80 29.92 -16.90 -8.81
CA VAL A 80 28.56 -17.36 -8.50
C VAL A 80 27.66 -17.09 -9.70
N LEU A 81 26.93 -18.08 -10.19
CA LEU A 81 26.11 -18.01 -11.41
C LEU A 81 26.86 -17.48 -12.65
N GLY A 82 28.14 -17.84 -12.79
CA GLY A 82 29.00 -17.39 -13.88
C GLY A 82 29.47 -15.93 -13.77
N ILE A 83 29.10 -15.23 -12.69
CA ILE A 83 29.53 -13.84 -12.41
C ILE A 83 30.72 -13.90 -11.44
N LYS A 84 31.76 -13.10 -11.70
CA LYS A 84 32.92 -12.99 -10.80
C LYS A 84 32.47 -12.61 -9.39
N ALA A 85 32.90 -13.40 -8.40
CA ALA A 85 32.59 -13.16 -7.00
C ALA A 85 33.83 -12.64 -6.26
N TYR A 86 33.58 -11.86 -5.21
CA TYR A 86 34.61 -11.24 -4.37
C TYR A 86 34.56 -11.83 -2.96
N PRO A 87 35.71 -12.02 -2.27
CA PRO A 87 35.71 -12.64 -0.96
C PRO A 87 35.12 -11.74 0.13
N SER A 88 35.34 -10.43 0.05
CA SER A 88 34.68 -9.39 0.86
C SER A 88 34.14 -8.27 -0.03
N ILE A 89 33.24 -7.46 0.52
CA ILE A 89 32.82 -6.19 -0.10
C ILE A 89 33.99 -5.21 -0.26
N LEU A 90 35.02 -5.31 0.59
CA LEU A 90 36.24 -4.48 0.50
C LEU A 90 37.07 -4.76 -0.75
N ASP A 91 36.92 -5.96 -1.34
CA ASP A 91 37.64 -6.36 -2.55
C ASP A 91 36.91 -5.95 -3.84
N VAL A 92 35.70 -5.41 -3.73
CA VAL A 92 34.93 -4.94 -4.89
C VAL A 92 35.62 -3.68 -5.43
N PRO A 93 35.97 -3.63 -6.73
CA PRO A 93 36.79 -2.55 -7.28
C PRO A 93 36.04 -1.21 -7.39
N ASP A 94 34.71 -1.25 -7.38
CA ASP A 94 33.85 -0.09 -7.50
C ASP A 94 33.19 0.28 -6.17
N LYS A 95 32.82 1.57 -6.05
CA LYS A 95 31.98 2.05 -4.96
C LYS A 95 30.56 1.48 -5.05
N VAL A 96 30.22 0.59 -4.13
CA VAL A 96 28.89 -0.03 -4.02
C VAL A 96 27.87 0.96 -3.44
N ASP A 97 26.70 1.08 -4.07
CA ASP A 97 25.60 1.91 -3.57
C ASP A 97 24.79 1.16 -2.51
N LEU A 98 24.43 -0.08 -2.84
CA LEU A 98 23.55 -0.96 -2.08
C LEU A 98 24.21 -2.29 -1.74
N ALA A 99 24.24 -2.66 -0.45
CA ALA A 99 24.59 -4.01 -0.02
C ALA A 99 23.33 -4.79 0.40
N VAL A 100 23.13 -5.98 -0.16
CA VAL A 100 22.07 -6.93 0.22
C VAL A 100 22.71 -8.07 1.01
N ILE A 101 22.40 -8.14 2.31
CA ILE A 101 23.00 -9.08 3.25
C ILE A 101 22.05 -10.26 3.46
N VAL A 102 22.52 -11.46 3.11
CA VAL A 102 21.80 -12.75 3.21
C VAL A 102 22.61 -13.80 3.99
N THR A 103 23.47 -13.36 4.91
CA THR A 103 24.32 -14.21 5.78
C THR A 103 23.68 -14.45 7.14
N PRO A 104 24.12 -15.45 7.94
CA PRO A 104 23.63 -15.64 9.31
C PRO A 104 23.67 -14.34 10.15
N ALA A 105 22.70 -14.15 11.04
CA ALA A 105 22.53 -12.92 11.83
C ALA A 105 23.81 -12.51 12.60
N THR A 106 24.52 -13.48 13.16
CA THR A 106 25.77 -13.25 13.93
C THR A 106 26.89 -12.64 13.11
N ALA A 107 26.88 -12.80 11.78
CA ALA A 107 27.88 -12.20 10.89
C ALA A 107 27.52 -10.76 10.46
N ALA A 108 26.25 -10.36 10.61
CA ALA A 108 25.76 -9.09 10.07
C ALA A 108 26.47 -7.85 10.66
N PRO A 109 26.77 -7.74 11.97
CA PRO A 109 27.51 -6.60 12.51
C PRO A 109 28.91 -6.43 11.89
N GLY A 110 29.65 -7.52 11.71
CA GLY A 110 30.98 -7.49 11.08
C GLY A 110 30.91 -7.09 9.60
N ILE A 111 29.90 -7.57 8.88
CA ILE A 111 29.66 -7.18 7.48
C ILE A 111 29.26 -5.69 7.41
N MET A 112 28.43 -5.21 8.33
CA MET A 112 28.08 -3.79 8.42
C MET A 112 29.31 -2.91 8.61
N ALA A 113 30.27 -3.32 9.44
CA ALA A 113 31.54 -2.62 9.58
C ALA A 113 32.31 -2.54 8.25
N GLN A 114 32.38 -3.64 7.49
CA GLN A 114 33.01 -3.63 6.16
C GLN A 114 32.26 -2.73 5.17
N CYS A 115 30.93 -2.71 5.21
CA CYS A 115 30.12 -1.80 4.39
C CYS A 115 30.41 -0.32 4.70
N VAL A 116 30.64 0.03 5.98
CA VAL A 116 31.07 1.39 6.37
C VAL A 116 32.39 1.75 5.70
N GLU A 117 33.39 0.87 5.79
CA GLU A 117 34.72 1.07 5.23
C GLU A 117 34.69 1.15 3.70
N ALA A 118 33.90 0.31 3.03
CA ALA A 118 33.63 0.37 1.60
C ALA A 118 32.82 1.60 1.16
N GLY A 119 32.32 2.41 2.11
CA GLY A 119 31.58 3.64 1.83
C GLY A 119 30.17 3.42 1.27
N VAL A 120 29.59 2.24 1.50
CA VAL A 120 28.19 1.89 1.16
C VAL A 120 27.24 2.87 1.86
N LYS A 121 26.06 3.10 1.26
CA LYS A 121 25.07 4.04 1.78
C LYS A 121 23.68 3.44 1.96
N GLY A 122 23.29 2.46 1.14
CA GLY A 122 22.08 1.66 1.33
C GLY A 122 22.41 0.24 1.74
N VAL A 123 21.67 -0.31 2.70
CA VAL A 123 21.77 -1.71 3.10
C VAL A 123 20.37 -2.33 3.21
N ILE A 124 20.22 -3.55 2.70
CA ILE A 124 19.06 -4.41 2.94
C ILE A 124 19.57 -5.63 3.69
N ILE A 125 19.03 -5.89 4.88
CA ILE A 125 19.33 -7.11 5.64
C ILE A 125 18.13 -8.03 5.54
N ILE A 126 18.28 -9.11 4.77
CA ILE A 126 17.20 -10.08 4.55
C ILE A 126 17.11 -11.06 5.73
N SER A 127 18.25 -11.40 6.30
CA SER A 127 18.37 -12.44 7.34
C SER A 127 17.47 -12.19 8.55
N ALA A 128 16.89 -13.26 9.07
CA ALA A 128 16.25 -13.32 10.38
C ALA A 128 17.26 -13.76 11.47
N GLY A 129 16.81 -13.82 12.72
CA GLY A 129 17.61 -14.15 13.90
C GLY A 129 17.97 -12.94 14.76
N PHE A 130 17.16 -11.88 14.72
CA PHE A 130 17.39 -10.61 15.41
C PHE A 130 16.41 -10.42 16.57
N LYS A 131 15.87 -9.23 16.82
CA LYS A 131 15.05 -8.95 18.02
C LYS A 131 13.89 -9.93 18.22
N GLU A 132 13.38 -10.52 17.15
CA GLU A 132 12.31 -11.51 17.15
C GLU A 132 12.68 -12.81 17.88
N VAL A 133 13.97 -13.11 18.06
CA VAL A 133 14.43 -14.31 18.80
C VAL A 133 14.84 -14.02 20.25
N GLY A 134 14.81 -12.75 20.68
CA GLY A 134 15.07 -12.36 22.07
C GLY A 134 16.29 -11.46 22.29
N PRO A 135 16.83 -11.39 23.53
CA PRO A 135 17.84 -10.40 23.93
C PRO A 135 19.14 -10.43 23.12
N GLU A 136 19.63 -11.60 22.72
CA GLU A 136 20.85 -11.71 21.91
C GLU A 136 20.68 -11.04 20.54
N GLY A 137 19.50 -11.21 19.93
CA GLY A 137 19.18 -10.58 18.66
C GLY A 137 18.97 -9.08 18.76
N VAL A 138 18.48 -8.57 19.89
CA VAL A 138 18.42 -7.12 20.18
C VAL A 138 19.82 -6.51 20.23
N GLU A 139 20.79 -7.21 20.82
CA GLU A 139 22.18 -6.75 20.85
C GLU A 139 22.82 -6.72 19.44
N LEU A 140 22.49 -7.70 18.59
CA LEU A 140 22.91 -7.68 17.18
C LEU A 140 22.33 -6.46 16.43
N GLU A 141 21.04 -6.16 16.61
CA GLU A 141 20.42 -4.96 16.03
C GLU A 141 21.07 -3.67 16.53
N ARG A 142 21.41 -3.59 17.83
CA ARG A 142 22.11 -2.44 18.41
C ARG A 142 23.45 -2.19 17.72
N GLN A 143 24.24 -3.24 17.50
CA GLN A 143 25.53 -3.13 16.80
C GLN A 143 25.37 -2.73 15.33
N ILE A 144 24.39 -3.30 14.63
CA ILE A 144 24.06 -2.92 13.24
C ILE A 144 23.75 -1.42 13.16
N LEU A 145 22.90 -0.93 14.06
CA LEU A 145 22.50 0.48 14.09
C LEU A 145 23.67 1.40 14.42
N GLU A 146 24.57 0.98 15.31
CA GLU A 146 25.81 1.71 15.62
C GLU A 146 26.70 1.88 14.38
N HIS A 147 26.90 0.81 13.60
CA HIS A 147 27.64 0.87 12.35
C HIS A 147 26.91 1.72 11.28
N ALA A 148 25.59 1.56 11.15
CA ALA A 148 24.79 2.33 10.21
C ALA A 148 24.94 3.84 10.45
N ARG A 149 24.86 4.27 11.72
CA ARG A 149 25.06 5.68 12.11
C ARG A 149 26.48 6.16 11.80
N LYS A 150 27.51 5.39 12.16
CA LYS A 150 28.92 5.73 11.87
C LYS A 150 29.19 5.92 10.37
N GLY A 151 28.61 5.05 9.53
CA GLY A 151 28.76 5.13 8.07
C GLY A 151 27.81 6.09 7.37
N ASN A 152 26.89 6.72 8.09
CA ASN A 152 25.76 7.45 7.52
C ASN A 152 25.04 6.59 6.45
N MET A 153 24.71 5.36 6.82
CA MET A 153 24.00 4.38 6.00
C MET A 153 22.53 4.31 6.42
N ARG A 154 21.69 3.88 5.49
CA ARG A 154 20.29 3.53 5.76
C ARG A 154 20.05 2.04 5.61
N VAL A 155 19.25 1.48 6.50
CA VAL A 155 19.00 0.03 6.59
C VAL A 155 17.51 -0.29 6.47
N ILE A 156 17.17 -1.14 5.49
CA ILE A 156 15.87 -1.83 5.43
C ILE A 156 16.05 -3.24 5.99
N GLY A 157 15.08 -3.68 6.80
CA GLY A 157 15.15 -4.91 7.59
C GLY A 157 15.59 -4.65 9.04
N PRO A 158 16.22 -5.63 9.71
CA PRO A 158 16.46 -7.00 9.23
C PRO A 158 15.17 -7.82 9.10
N ASN A 159 15.28 -9.12 8.82
CA ASN A 159 14.17 -10.06 8.72
C ASN A 159 13.08 -9.58 7.74
N CYS A 160 13.48 -9.29 6.51
CA CYS A 160 12.60 -8.73 5.50
C CYS A 160 12.67 -9.51 4.18
N LEU A 161 11.66 -9.35 3.33
CA LEU A 161 11.68 -9.89 1.96
C LEU A 161 12.71 -9.18 1.06
N GLY A 162 12.99 -7.92 1.33
CA GLY A 162 13.80 -7.01 0.51
C GLY A 162 12.98 -5.94 -0.21
N VAL A 163 13.54 -5.38 -1.28
CA VAL A 163 12.98 -4.25 -2.04
C VAL A 163 12.91 -4.55 -3.53
N MET A 164 11.81 -4.18 -4.18
CA MET A 164 11.71 -4.05 -5.62
C MET A 164 11.42 -2.60 -5.99
N ALA A 165 12.10 -2.11 -7.03
CA ALA A 165 11.76 -0.87 -7.72
C ALA A 165 11.46 -1.24 -9.19
N PRO A 166 10.18 -1.53 -9.52
CA PRO A 166 9.83 -2.14 -10.79
C PRO A 166 10.27 -1.37 -12.04
N HIS A 167 10.19 -0.03 -12.00
CA HIS A 167 10.58 0.83 -13.11
C HIS A 167 12.08 0.77 -13.46
N SER A 168 12.95 0.45 -12.50
CA SER A 168 14.39 0.32 -12.73
C SER A 168 14.87 -1.11 -12.98
N GLY A 169 13.96 -2.09 -12.91
CA GLY A 169 14.32 -3.51 -12.97
C GLY A 169 14.91 -4.07 -11.67
N LEU A 170 15.03 -3.25 -10.61
CA LEU A 170 15.63 -3.66 -9.35
C LEU A 170 14.70 -4.65 -8.64
N ASN A 171 15.19 -5.88 -8.44
CA ASN A 171 14.55 -6.90 -7.64
C ASN A 171 15.55 -7.47 -6.62
N ALA A 172 15.76 -6.73 -5.52
CA ALA A 172 16.62 -7.12 -4.41
C ALA A 172 15.84 -7.95 -3.37
N THR A 173 15.09 -8.95 -3.84
CA THR A 173 14.27 -9.84 -2.99
C THR A 173 14.55 -11.30 -3.30
N PHE A 174 14.07 -12.19 -2.41
CA PHE A 174 14.01 -13.63 -2.68
C PHE A 174 12.61 -14.12 -3.09
N ALA A 175 11.74 -13.22 -3.59
CA ALA A 175 10.43 -13.61 -4.10
C ALA A 175 10.54 -14.44 -5.41
N ALA A 176 9.49 -15.19 -5.74
CA ALA A 176 9.48 -16.03 -6.94
C ALA A 176 9.39 -15.22 -8.25
N GLY A 177 8.91 -13.98 -8.20
CA GLY A 177 8.69 -13.12 -9.37
C GLY A 177 9.09 -11.67 -9.13
N MET A 178 8.71 -10.82 -10.09
CA MET A 178 8.94 -9.38 -10.06
C MET A 178 7.60 -8.64 -10.21
N ALA A 179 7.39 -7.62 -9.38
CA ALA A 179 6.25 -6.73 -9.50
C ALA A 179 6.24 -6.03 -10.87
N ARG A 180 5.04 -5.86 -11.46
CA ARG A 180 4.88 -5.07 -12.69
C ARG A 180 5.15 -3.59 -12.39
N PRO A 181 5.73 -2.83 -13.33
CA PRO A 181 5.77 -1.37 -13.23
C PRO A 181 4.36 -0.77 -13.14
N GLY A 182 4.17 0.15 -12.21
CA GLY A 182 2.92 0.89 -12.05
C GLY A 182 3.07 2.07 -11.09
N ASN A 183 2.00 2.41 -10.38
CA ASN A 183 1.90 3.68 -9.66
C ASN A 183 1.56 3.53 -8.17
N VAL A 184 1.41 2.30 -7.68
CA VAL A 184 1.15 2.03 -6.25
C VAL A 184 2.46 1.78 -5.50
N GLY A 185 2.71 2.53 -4.43
CA GLY A 185 3.78 2.21 -3.49
C GLY A 185 3.28 1.22 -2.44
N PHE A 186 3.73 -0.03 -2.45
CA PHE A 186 3.33 -1.05 -1.49
C PHE A 186 4.41 -1.29 -0.44
N ILE A 187 4.07 -1.06 0.83
CA ILE A 187 4.97 -1.20 1.97
C ILE A 187 4.36 -2.19 2.97
N SER A 188 5.12 -3.19 3.39
CA SER A 188 4.64 -4.16 4.39
C SER A 188 5.70 -4.44 5.45
N GLN A 189 5.29 -4.57 6.71
CA GLN A 189 6.16 -5.20 7.71
C GLN A 189 6.24 -6.72 7.56
N SER A 190 5.21 -7.36 7.02
CA SER A 190 5.17 -8.81 6.79
C SER A 190 5.72 -9.19 5.41
N GLY A 191 6.81 -9.96 5.39
CA GLY A 191 7.37 -10.52 4.15
C GLY A 191 6.48 -11.59 3.49
N ALA A 192 5.80 -12.41 4.30
CA ALA A 192 4.87 -13.41 3.78
C ALA A 192 3.69 -12.75 3.06
N LEU A 193 3.13 -11.67 3.63
CA LEU A 193 2.06 -10.95 2.97
C LEU A 193 2.52 -10.30 1.66
N CYS A 194 3.76 -9.78 1.59
CA CYS A 194 4.33 -9.33 0.33
C CYS A 194 4.30 -10.43 -0.73
N THR A 195 4.70 -11.66 -0.40
CA THR A 195 4.66 -12.74 -1.41
C THR A 195 3.25 -13.05 -1.91
N ALA A 196 2.24 -13.00 -1.05
CA ALA A 196 0.83 -13.19 -1.44
C ALA A 196 0.32 -12.03 -2.32
N VAL A 197 0.62 -10.79 -1.96
CA VAL A 197 0.24 -9.60 -2.75
C VAL A 197 0.91 -9.62 -4.12
N LEU A 198 2.18 -10.01 -4.18
CA LEU A 198 2.91 -10.10 -5.43
C LEU A 198 2.27 -11.12 -6.38
N ASP A 199 2.00 -12.33 -5.89
CA ASP A 199 1.38 -13.39 -6.70
C ASP A 199 0.00 -12.96 -7.23
N TRP A 200 -0.85 -12.42 -6.35
CA TRP A 200 -2.15 -11.86 -6.73
C TRP A 200 -2.03 -10.73 -7.77
N SER A 201 -1.10 -9.80 -7.58
CA SER A 201 -0.94 -8.64 -8.47
C SER A 201 -0.61 -9.00 -9.92
N LEU A 202 0.08 -10.14 -10.13
CA LEU A 202 0.44 -10.61 -11.47
C LEU A 202 -0.78 -11.06 -12.27
N ARG A 203 -1.74 -11.70 -11.58
CA ARG A 203 -3.04 -12.08 -12.13
C ARG A 203 -3.89 -10.85 -12.40
N GLU A 204 -4.02 -9.96 -11.42
CA GLU A 204 -4.87 -8.76 -11.51
C GLU A 204 -4.23 -7.58 -12.24
N LYS A 205 -3.06 -7.77 -12.86
CA LYS A 205 -2.34 -6.72 -13.61
C LYS A 205 -2.10 -5.44 -12.80
N VAL A 206 -1.95 -5.56 -11.49
CA VAL A 206 -1.63 -4.43 -10.60
C VAL A 206 -0.13 -4.17 -10.67
N GLY A 207 0.23 -2.91 -10.97
CA GLY A 207 1.61 -2.46 -11.04
C GLY A 207 2.00 -1.58 -9.87
N PHE A 208 3.27 -1.66 -9.48
CA PHE A 208 3.82 -0.92 -8.35
C PHE A 208 4.92 0.04 -8.78
N SER A 209 5.00 1.19 -8.11
CA SER A 209 6.13 2.12 -8.22
C SER A 209 7.29 1.67 -7.33
N ALA A 210 6.97 1.15 -6.15
CA ALA A 210 7.88 0.52 -5.20
C ALA A 210 7.15 -0.61 -4.47
N PHE A 211 7.86 -1.69 -4.19
CA PHE A 211 7.30 -2.86 -3.50
C PHE A 211 8.33 -3.38 -2.49
N LEU A 212 8.07 -3.26 -1.19
CA LEU A 212 9.07 -3.59 -0.18
C LEU A 212 8.52 -4.19 1.10
N SER A 213 9.39 -4.94 1.76
CA SER A 213 9.19 -5.42 3.11
C SER A 213 10.17 -4.72 4.07
N LEU A 214 9.66 -4.17 5.16
CA LEU A 214 10.46 -3.53 6.21
C LEU A 214 11.02 -4.52 7.23
N GLY A 215 10.37 -5.68 7.40
CA GLY A 215 10.71 -6.64 8.43
C GLY A 215 10.67 -6.03 9.83
N SER A 216 11.77 -6.17 10.56
CA SER A 216 11.95 -5.59 11.89
C SER A 216 11.90 -4.06 11.93
N MET A 217 12.09 -3.36 10.81
CA MET A 217 12.07 -1.89 10.74
C MET A 217 13.07 -1.26 11.74
N LEU A 218 14.35 -1.65 11.65
CA LEU A 218 15.40 -1.22 12.58
C LEU A 218 15.80 0.26 12.43
N ASP A 219 15.86 0.76 11.19
CA ASP A 219 16.30 2.12 10.88
C ASP A 219 15.30 2.85 9.99
N VAL A 220 15.13 2.44 8.73
CA VAL A 220 14.17 3.07 7.81
C VAL A 220 12.75 2.79 8.30
N GLY A 221 12.02 3.85 8.63
CA GLY A 221 10.66 3.79 9.17
C GLY A 221 9.59 4.23 8.18
N TRP A 222 8.34 4.25 8.66
CA TRP A 222 7.20 4.67 7.85
C TRP A 222 7.31 6.12 7.36
N GLY A 223 7.72 7.04 8.24
CA GLY A 223 7.84 8.46 7.90
C GLY A 223 8.79 8.69 6.72
N ASP A 224 9.95 8.05 6.75
CA ASP A 224 10.95 8.15 5.68
C ASP A 224 10.40 7.66 4.33
N LEU A 225 9.74 6.50 4.33
CA LEU A 225 9.20 5.91 3.12
C LEU A 225 7.99 6.67 2.59
N ILE A 226 7.13 7.18 3.46
CA ILE A 226 6.00 8.02 3.06
C ILE A 226 6.49 9.29 2.37
N TYR A 227 7.51 9.97 2.92
CA TYR A 227 8.09 11.13 2.24
C TYR A 227 8.79 10.75 0.93
N TYR A 228 9.59 9.68 0.93
CA TYR A 228 10.30 9.25 -0.28
C TYR A 228 9.35 8.94 -1.43
N LEU A 229 8.29 8.18 -1.16
CA LEU A 229 7.24 7.87 -2.14
C LEU A 229 6.31 9.06 -2.39
N GLY A 230 6.17 9.96 -1.43
CA GLY A 230 5.49 11.25 -1.57
C GLY A 230 6.16 12.14 -2.61
N ASP A 231 7.49 12.17 -2.65
CA ASP A 231 8.27 12.94 -3.61
C ASP A 231 8.39 12.24 -4.99
N ASP A 232 8.22 10.91 -5.07
CA ASP A 232 8.31 10.18 -6.35
C ASP A 232 7.10 10.43 -7.27
N PRO A 233 7.27 11.03 -8.46
CA PRO A 233 6.17 11.33 -9.37
C PRO A 233 5.49 10.07 -9.95
N ARG A 234 6.17 8.91 -9.93
CA ARG A 234 5.58 7.64 -10.39
C ARG A 234 4.58 7.08 -9.39
N THR A 235 4.77 7.35 -8.10
CA THR A 235 3.85 6.92 -7.05
C THR A 235 2.64 7.85 -6.97
N GLN A 236 1.44 7.29 -7.11
CA GLN A 236 0.15 7.98 -7.06
C GLN A 236 -0.70 7.61 -5.84
N SER A 237 -0.35 6.52 -5.16
CA SER A 237 -0.97 6.05 -3.91
C SER A 237 0.03 5.22 -3.10
N ILE A 238 -0.17 5.16 -1.78
CA ILE A 238 0.66 4.35 -0.88
C ILE A 238 -0.25 3.39 -0.11
N VAL A 239 0.08 2.10 -0.16
CA VAL A 239 -0.65 1.02 0.51
C VAL A 239 0.26 0.36 1.52
N ILE A 240 -0.19 0.28 2.77
CA ILE A 240 0.64 -0.08 3.92
C ILE A 240 0.00 -1.23 4.70
N TYR A 241 0.77 -2.30 4.90
CA TYR A 241 0.49 -3.28 5.95
C TYR A 241 1.40 -3.03 7.16
N MET A 242 0.81 -2.52 8.24
CA MET A 242 1.52 -2.04 9.43
C MET A 242 1.23 -2.96 10.62
N GLU A 243 2.22 -3.63 11.20
CA GLU A 243 2.03 -4.38 12.45
C GLU A 243 2.34 -3.50 13.67
N THR A 244 3.32 -2.62 13.54
CA THR A 244 3.80 -1.72 14.58
C THR A 244 3.94 -0.28 14.05
N ILE A 245 3.62 0.71 14.88
CA ILE A 245 3.66 2.12 14.48
C ILE A 245 5.09 2.69 14.45
N GLY A 246 6.02 2.13 15.23
CA GLY A 246 7.36 2.69 15.39
C GLY A 246 7.33 4.13 15.90
N ASP A 247 8.02 5.04 15.21
CA ASP A 247 7.91 6.48 15.46
C ASP A 247 6.57 7.03 14.93
N ALA A 248 5.59 7.09 15.82
CA ALA A 248 4.26 7.61 15.52
C ALA A 248 4.27 9.08 15.10
N ARG A 249 5.22 9.90 15.60
CA ARG A 249 5.29 11.32 15.26
C ARG A 249 5.79 11.48 13.83
N ALA A 250 6.85 10.77 13.46
CA ALA A 250 7.36 10.72 12.10
C ALA A 250 6.28 10.24 11.11
N PHE A 251 5.59 9.14 11.45
CA PHE A 251 4.49 8.62 10.64
C PHE A 251 3.38 9.66 10.42
N LEU A 252 2.83 10.23 11.50
CA LEU A 252 1.70 11.17 11.40
C LEU A 252 2.08 12.45 10.67
N SER A 253 3.31 12.94 10.86
CA SER A 253 3.81 14.12 10.14
C SER A 253 3.89 13.85 8.65
N ALA A 254 4.56 12.76 8.25
CA ALA A 254 4.71 12.40 6.84
C ALA A 254 3.36 12.10 6.20
N ALA A 255 2.51 11.34 6.89
CA ALA A 255 1.19 10.99 6.40
C ALA A 255 0.32 12.23 6.17
N ARG A 256 0.30 13.18 7.11
CA ARG A 256 -0.49 14.40 6.99
C ARG A 256 -0.05 15.27 5.81
N GLU A 257 1.24 15.35 5.53
CA GLU A 257 1.76 16.11 4.40
C GLU A 257 1.48 15.41 3.07
N VAL A 258 1.81 14.12 2.96
CA VAL A 258 1.70 13.37 1.71
C VAL A 258 0.25 13.05 1.35
N ALA A 259 -0.61 12.79 2.34
CA ALA A 259 -2.03 12.51 2.14
C ALA A 259 -2.69 13.59 1.27
N LEU A 260 -2.32 14.88 1.46
CA LEU A 260 -2.88 16.02 0.70
C LEU A 260 -2.89 15.82 -0.82
N THR A 261 -1.94 15.04 -1.34
CA THR A 261 -1.82 14.76 -2.78
C THR A 261 -2.01 13.29 -3.12
N LYS A 262 -1.53 12.38 -2.27
CA LYS A 262 -1.49 10.94 -2.52
C LYS A 262 -2.16 10.17 -1.37
N PRO A 263 -3.16 9.33 -1.65
CA PRO A 263 -3.91 8.59 -0.66
C PRO A 263 -2.99 7.56 -0.01
N ILE A 264 -3.12 7.45 1.31
CA ILE A 264 -2.38 6.49 2.12
C ILE A 264 -3.39 5.55 2.75
N ILE A 265 -3.32 4.28 2.37
CA ILE A 265 -4.24 3.23 2.80
C ILE A 265 -3.46 2.32 3.74
N VAL A 266 -3.98 2.12 4.95
CA VAL A 266 -3.33 1.29 5.98
C VAL A 266 -4.26 0.17 6.40
N ILE A 267 -3.73 -1.05 6.47
CA ILE A 267 -4.29 -2.08 7.34
C ILE A 267 -3.39 -2.24 8.57
N LYS A 268 -4.03 -2.24 9.75
CA LYS A 268 -3.36 -2.37 11.05
C LYS A 268 -4.03 -3.48 11.86
N PRO A 269 -3.51 -4.71 11.82
CA PRO A 269 -3.97 -5.80 12.69
C PRO A 269 -3.68 -5.52 14.18
N GLY A 270 -4.28 -6.33 15.06
CA GLY A 270 -4.12 -6.20 16.52
C GLY A 270 -5.20 -5.37 17.21
N ARG A 271 -6.39 -5.23 16.62
CA ARG A 271 -7.51 -4.43 17.14
C ARG A 271 -8.06 -4.94 18.48
N THR A 272 -8.16 -6.25 18.62
CA THR A 272 -8.71 -6.90 19.82
C THR A 272 -7.59 -7.30 20.76
N ALA A 273 -7.89 -7.45 22.06
CA ALA A 273 -6.90 -7.90 23.03
C ALA A 273 -6.23 -9.24 22.64
N GLY A 274 -7.00 -10.16 22.06
CA GLY A 274 -6.47 -11.43 21.54
C GLY A 274 -5.52 -11.23 20.36
N ALA A 275 -5.90 -10.42 19.38
CA ALA A 275 -5.05 -10.12 18.23
C ALA A 275 -3.79 -9.33 18.62
N ALA A 276 -3.91 -8.39 19.55
CA ALA A 276 -2.79 -7.64 20.10
C ALA A 276 -1.78 -8.56 20.80
N LYS A 277 -2.25 -9.56 21.56
CA LYS A 277 -1.40 -10.57 22.19
C LYS A 277 -0.69 -11.44 21.16
N ALA A 278 -1.39 -11.89 20.12
CA ALA A 278 -0.79 -12.65 19.03
C ALA A 278 0.28 -11.84 18.28
N ALA A 279 -0.01 -10.58 17.96
CA ALA A 279 0.94 -9.67 17.31
C ALA A 279 2.16 -9.38 18.20
N ALA A 280 1.98 -9.26 19.52
CA ALA A 280 3.08 -9.05 20.46
C ALA A 280 4.02 -10.27 20.52
N SER A 281 3.49 -11.49 20.48
CA SER A 281 4.30 -12.70 20.41
C SER A 281 5.05 -12.85 19.08
N HIS A 282 4.52 -12.30 17.99
CA HIS A 282 5.15 -12.32 16.66
C HIS A 282 6.21 -11.23 16.48
N THR A 283 5.95 -10.02 16.97
CA THR A 283 6.78 -8.83 16.72
C THR A 283 7.67 -8.42 17.90
N GLY A 284 7.43 -9.00 19.07
CA GLY A 284 8.09 -8.59 20.32
C GLY A 284 7.67 -7.20 20.84
N SER A 285 6.59 -6.61 20.30
CA SER A 285 6.17 -5.24 20.63
C SER A 285 4.74 -5.15 21.20
N LEU A 286 4.50 -4.19 22.11
CA LEU A 286 3.17 -3.96 22.67
C LEU A 286 2.27 -3.16 21.71
N THR A 287 1.02 -3.59 21.55
CA THR A 287 0.01 -2.88 20.76
C THR A 287 -0.67 -1.79 21.58
N GLY A 288 -0.86 -0.60 20.98
CA GLY A 288 -1.52 0.56 21.59
C GLY A 288 -3.05 0.48 21.63
N SER A 289 -3.69 1.55 22.12
CA SER A 289 -5.15 1.71 22.04
C SER A 289 -5.59 1.89 20.58
N ASP A 290 -6.47 1.01 20.11
CA ASP A 290 -6.97 1.01 18.74
C ASP A 290 -7.78 2.27 18.41
N GLU A 291 -8.58 2.76 19.36
CA GLU A 291 -9.42 3.95 19.21
C GLU A 291 -8.59 5.22 18.98
N VAL A 292 -7.45 5.33 19.65
CA VAL A 292 -6.53 6.47 19.50
C VAL A 292 -5.85 6.44 18.14
N LEU A 293 -5.44 5.25 17.69
CA LEU A 293 -4.85 5.07 16.36
C LEU A 293 -5.85 5.41 15.25
N GLU A 294 -7.11 4.97 15.40
CA GLU A 294 -8.18 5.30 14.46
C GLU A 294 -8.38 6.81 14.32
N ALA A 295 -8.47 7.52 15.45
CA ALA A 295 -8.59 8.98 15.46
C ALA A 295 -7.38 9.67 14.84
N ALA A 296 -6.17 9.15 15.07
CA ALA A 296 -4.94 9.68 14.51
C ALA A 296 -4.82 9.46 12.99
N PHE A 297 -5.22 8.29 12.48
CA PHE A 297 -5.27 8.01 11.04
C PHE A 297 -6.26 8.93 10.33
N ARG A 298 -7.48 9.05 10.86
CA ARG A 298 -8.49 9.95 10.30
C ARG A 298 -8.01 11.40 10.23
N ARG A 299 -7.33 11.89 11.27
CA ARG A 299 -6.79 13.27 11.31
C ARG A 299 -5.56 13.50 10.43
N SER A 300 -4.84 12.44 10.06
CA SER A 300 -3.67 12.53 9.16
C SER A 300 -4.03 12.27 7.70
N GLY A 301 -5.31 12.09 7.37
CA GLY A 301 -5.75 11.80 6.00
C GLY A 301 -5.55 10.34 5.59
N VAL A 302 -5.10 9.48 6.51
CA VAL A 302 -4.88 8.06 6.27
C VAL A 302 -6.21 7.33 6.30
N LEU A 303 -6.50 6.58 5.24
CA LEU A 303 -7.64 5.69 5.21
C LEU A 303 -7.23 4.34 5.82
N ARG A 304 -7.86 3.96 6.93
CA ARG A 304 -7.70 2.62 7.48
C ARG A 304 -8.74 1.67 6.87
N VAL A 305 -8.28 0.50 6.44
CA VAL A 305 -9.15 -0.64 6.10
C VAL A 305 -9.03 -1.75 7.15
N ASN A 306 -10.05 -2.60 7.24
CA ASN A 306 -10.16 -3.60 8.31
C ASN A 306 -9.84 -5.01 7.84
N ASP A 307 -10.17 -5.31 6.58
CA ASP A 307 -10.01 -6.62 5.99
C ASP A 307 -8.89 -6.60 4.95
N ILE A 308 -8.14 -7.70 4.87
CA ILE A 308 -7.05 -7.81 3.91
C ILE A 308 -7.57 -7.76 2.46
N SER A 309 -8.78 -8.27 2.24
CA SER A 309 -9.50 -8.16 0.98
C SER A 309 -9.65 -6.70 0.54
N ASP A 310 -9.99 -5.82 1.46
CA ASP A 310 -10.19 -4.40 1.15
C ASP A 310 -8.86 -3.70 0.84
N LEU A 311 -7.74 -4.15 1.43
CA LEU A 311 -6.41 -3.66 1.08
C LEU A 311 -6.07 -4.00 -0.38
N PHE A 312 -6.36 -5.23 -0.82
CA PHE A 312 -6.13 -5.67 -2.20
C PHE A 312 -7.06 -4.95 -3.16
N ASP A 313 -8.35 -4.85 -2.82
CA ASP A 313 -9.35 -4.14 -3.61
C ASP A 313 -8.96 -2.67 -3.82
N MET A 314 -8.43 -2.02 -2.78
CA MET A 314 -7.93 -0.65 -2.86
C MET A 314 -6.64 -0.52 -3.66
N ALA A 315 -5.69 -1.46 -3.51
CA ALA A 315 -4.48 -1.47 -4.32
C ALA A 315 -4.82 -1.60 -5.81
N GLU A 316 -5.79 -2.45 -6.16
CA GLU A 316 -6.27 -2.61 -7.53
C GLU A 316 -6.96 -1.36 -8.06
N ALA A 317 -7.93 -0.83 -7.30
CA ALA A 317 -8.70 0.33 -7.73
C ALA A 317 -7.80 1.56 -7.94
N LEU A 318 -6.89 1.82 -7.01
CA LEU A 318 -5.97 2.96 -7.08
C LEU A 318 -4.90 2.79 -8.16
N ALA A 319 -4.57 1.57 -8.54
CA ALA A 319 -3.64 1.32 -9.64
C ALA A 319 -4.26 1.66 -11.00
N LYS A 320 -5.57 1.44 -11.12
CA LYS A 320 -6.27 1.36 -12.41
C LYS A 320 -7.25 2.52 -12.68
N GLN A 321 -7.82 3.15 -11.66
CA GLN A 321 -8.94 4.07 -11.82
C GLN A 321 -8.67 5.46 -11.23
N PRO A 322 -9.23 6.53 -11.82
CA PRO A 322 -9.19 7.85 -11.22
C PRO A 322 -10.02 7.88 -9.93
N ARG A 323 -9.76 8.85 -9.06
CA ARG A 323 -10.50 8.99 -7.81
C ARG A 323 -11.88 9.61 -8.07
N PRO A 324 -12.95 9.13 -7.40
CA PRO A 324 -14.25 9.77 -7.48
C PRO A 324 -14.21 11.16 -6.84
N LYS A 325 -14.98 12.11 -7.38
CA LYS A 325 -15.04 13.50 -6.89
C LYS A 325 -16.05 13.69 -5.75
N GLY A 326 -16.93 12.72 -5.57
CA GLY A 326 -17.99 12.68 -4.58
C GLY A 326 -18.50 11.26 -4.33
N PRO A 327 -19.55 11.11 -3.50
CA PRO A 327 -20.03 9.81 -3.03
C PRO A 327 -21.02 9.13 -3.98
N HIS A 328 -21.37 9.73 -5.12
CA HIS A 328 -22.50 9.27 -5.94
C HIS A 328 -22.09 8.18 -6.94
N LEU A 329 -22.55 6.95 -6.72
CA LEU A 329 -22.31 5.81 -7.62
C LEU A 329 -23.53 5.53 -8.49
N THR A 330 -23.34 5.43 -9.80
CA THR A 330 -24.34 4.89 -10.72
C THR A 330 -24.08 3.41 -10.98
N ILE A 331 -25.09 2.58 -10.77
CA ILE A 331 -24.98 1.12 -10.93
C ILE A 331 -25.73 0.71 -12.19
N VAL A 332 -25.07 -0.01 -13.11
CA VAL A 332 -25.67 -0.64 -14.29
C VAL A 332 -25.64 -2.15 -14.10
N THR A 333 -26.79 -2.82 -14.19
CA THR A 333 -26.90 -4.27 -13.91
C THR A 333 -27.89 -4.95 -14.84
N ASN A 334 -27.68 -6.23 -15.19
CA ASN A 334 -28.71 -7.07 -15.82
C ASN A 334 -29.55 -7.87 -14.83
N ALA A 335 -29.30 -7.69 -13.53
CA ALA A 335 -29.98 -8.42 -12.46
C ALA A 335 -30.25 -7.53 -11.25
N GLY A 336 -31.52 -7.38 -10.89
CA GLY A 336 -31.96 -6.58 -9.75
C GLY A 336 -31.41 -7.06 -8.39
N GLY A 337 -31.35 -8.36 -8.13
CA GLY A 337 -30.87 -8.91 -6.84
C GLY A 337 -29.45 -8.45 -6.47
N PRO A 338 -28.44 -8.65 -7.34
CA PRO A 338 -27.11 -8.08 -7.17
C PRO A 338 -27.09 -6.55 -7.05
N GLY A 339 -27.97 -5.85 -7.77
CA GLY A 339 -28.11 -4.39 -7.66
C GLY A 339 -28.58 -3.93 -6.28
N VAL A 340 -29.49 -4.68 -5.65
CA VAL A 340 -29.94 -4.42 -4.28
C VAL A 340 -28.80 -4.63 -3.28
N LEU A 341 -28.07 -5.76 -3.37
CA LEU A 341 -26.92 -6.02 -2.50
C LEU A 341 -25.82 -4.96 -2.63
N ALA A 342 -25.57 -4.49 -3.86
CA ALA A 342 -24.64 -3.40 -4.12
C ALA A 342 -25.09 -2.11 -3.45
N THR A 343 -26.38 -1.78 -3.56
CA THR A 343 -27.00 -0.60 -2.97
C THR A 343 -26.90 -0.62 -1.45
N ASP A 344 -27.25 -1.73 -0.81
CA ASP A 344 -27.13 -1.88 0.64
C ASP A 344 -25.69 -1.67 1.12
N ALA A 345 -24.72 -2.27 0.44
CA ALA A 345 -23.30 -2.12 0.75
C ALA A 345 -22.78 -0.69 0.51
N LEU A 346 -23.25 -0.02 -0.54
CA LEU A 346 -22.90 1.37 -0.84
C LEU A 346 -23.37 2.31 0.28
N ILE A 347 -24.66 2.23 0.63
CA ILE A 347 -25.28 3.12 1.62
C ILE A 347 -24.68 2.85 3.01
N THR A 348 -24.55 1.59 3.42
CA THR A 348 -23.99 1.23 4.74
C THR A 348 -22.51 1.57 4.87
N SER A 349 -21.77 1.60 3.76
CA SER A 349 -20.38 2.08 3.76
C SER A 349 -20.27 3.60 3.72
N GLY A 350 -21.37 4.33 3.51
CA GLY A 350 -21.45 5.80 3.51
C GLY A 350 -21.33 6.46 2.13
N GLY A 351 -21.45 5.70 1.04
CA GLY A 351 -21.66 6.24 -0.31
C GLY A 351 -23.16 6.48 -0.58
N GLU A 352 -23.46 7.08 -1.74
CA GLU A 352 -24.82 7.44 -2.13
C GLU A 352 -25.08 6.97 -3.56
N LEU A 353 -26.33 6.58 -3.87
CA LEU A 353 -26.71 6.36 -5.26
C LEU A 353 -26.80 7.71 -5.97
N THR A 354 -26.28 7.78 -7.20
CA THR A 354 -26.51 8.93 -8.08
C THR A 354 -28.00 9.14 -8.31
N ASP A 355 -28.47 10.37 -8.10
CA ASP A 355 -29.75 10.84 -8.60
C ASP A 355 -29.61 11.13 -10.10
N ILE A 356 -30.18 10.26 -10.93
CA ILE A 356 -30.00 10.29 -12.38
C ILE A 356 -30.68 11.55 -12.93
N SER A 357 -29.93 12.36 -13.67
CA SER A 357 -30.46 13.60 -14.24
C SER A 357 -31.64 13.32 -15.19
N PRO A 358 -32.64 14.24 -15.27
CA PRO A 358 -33.77 14.08 -16.19
C PRO A 358 -33.35 13.88 -17.65
N GLU A 359 -32.24 14.51 -18.06
CA GLU A 359 -31.66 14.36 -19.39
C GLU A 359 -31.15 12.93 -19.64
N THR A 360 -30.34 12.38 -18.72
CA THR A 360 -29.86 11.00 -18.79
C THR A 360 -31.02 10.01 -18.76
N MET A 361 -31.98 10.20 -17.86
CA MET A 361 -33.19 9.39 -17.76
C MET A 361 -33.96 9.37 -19.10
N GLY A 362 -34.10 10.53 -19.74
CA GLY A 362 -34.74 10.67 -21.05
C GLY A 362 -33.99 9.94 -22.18
N VAL A 363 -32.66 9.84 -22.12
CA VAL A 363 -31.86 9.08 -23.08
C VAL A 363 -32.00 7.57 -22.83
N LEU A 364 -31.90 7.13 -21.58
CA LEU A 364 -32.08 5.72 -21.19
C LEU A 364 -33.44 5.18 -21.65
N ASN A 365 -34.51 5.95 -21.43
CA ASN A 365 -35.88 5.61 -21.84
C ASN A 365 -36.09 5.40 -23.34
N LYS A 366 -35.19 5.92 -24.20
CA LYS A 366 -35.33 5.77 -25.66
C LYS A 366 -34.88 4.42 -26.18
N PHE A 367 -33.97 3.74 -25.48
CA PHE A 367 -33.36 2.50 -25.99
C PHE A 367 -33.42 1.31 -25.03
N LEU A 368 -33.62 1.54 -23.73
CA LEU A 368 -33.85 0.46 -22.78
C LEU A 368 -35.28 -0.09 -22.94
N PRO A 369 -35.49 -1.40 -22.67
CA PRO A 369 -36.83 -1.98 -22.70
C PRO A 369 -37.77 -1.27 -21.72
N PRO A 370 -39.06 -1.11 -22.01
CA PRO A 370 -40.00 -0.41 -21.10
C PRO A 370 -40.04 -0.94 -19.66
N THR A 371 -39.65 -2.20 -19.46
CA THR A 371 -39.61 -2.92 -18.19
C THR A 371 -38.37 -2.66 -17.35
N TRP A 372 -37.40 -1.87 -17.82
CA TRP A 372 -36.20 -1.48 -17.07
C TRP A 372 -36.58 -0.73 -15.77
N SER A 373 -35.65 -0.58 -14.83
CA SER A 373 -35.97 -0.08 -13.47
C SER A 373 -36.48 1.37 -13.40
N HIS A 374 -36.20 2.22 -14.39
CA HIS A 374 -36.45 3.68 -14.36
C HIS A 374 -35.84 4.38 -13.13
N ASN A 375 -34.77 3.84 -12.57
CA ASN A 375 -34.09 4.36 -11.38
C ASN A 375 -32.61 3.93 -11.35
N ASN A 376 -31.87 4.31 -10.31
CA ASN A 376 -30.57 3.76 -9.95
C ASN A 376 -30.74 2.73 -8.83
N PRO A 377 -30.31 1.46 -8.97
CA PRO A 377 -29.59 0.86 -10.10
C PRO A 377 -30.37 0.83 -11.42
N ILE A 378 -29.66 1.10 -12.52
CA ILE A 378 -30.14 0.97 -13.91
C ILE A 378 -30.17 -0.54 -14.24
N ASP A 379 -31.30 -1.19 -13.99
CA ASP A 379 -31.52 -2.59 -14.34
C ASP A 379 -31.91 -2.69 -15.82
N ILE A 380 -30.94 -3.09 -16.64
CA ILE A 380 -31.06 -3.21 -18.10
C ILE A 380 -31.64 -4.56 -18.55
N ILE A 381 -32.22 -5.34 -17.62
CA ILE A 381 -32.91 -6.60 -17.81
C ILE A 381 -31.98 -7.78 -18.16
N GLY A 382 -32.38 -8.98 -17.75
CA GLY A 382 -31.57 -10.19 -17.82
C GLY A 382 -31.08 -10.61 -19.22
N ASP A 383 -31.85 -10.27 -20.26
CA ASP A 383 -31.53 -10.52 -21.66
C ASP A 383 -30.58 -9.48 -22.28
N ALA A 384 -29.95 -8.63 -21.46
CA ALA A 384 -29.08 -7.55 -21.92
C ALA A 384 -27.97 -8.05 -22.84
N SER A 385 -27.93 -7.50 -24.06
CA SER A 385 -26.83 -7.73 -25.00
C SER A 385 -25.58 -6.93 -24.59
N PRO A 386 -24.38 -7.32 -25.08
CA PRO A 386 -23.15 -6.55 -24.91
C PRO A 386 -23.29 -5.07 -25.30
N GLU A 387 -24.03 -4.77 -26.37
CA GLU A 387 -24.26 -3.41 -26.86
C GLU A 387 -25.18 -2.62 -25.93
N ARG A 388 -26.17 -3.29 -25.31
CA ARG A 388 -27.05 -2.66 -24.30
C ARG A 388 -26.23 -2.22 -23.09
N TYR A 389 -25.30 -3.07 -22.63
CA TYR A 389 -24.35 -2.73 -21.57
C TYR A 389 -23.47 -1.54 -21.94
N ALA A 390 -22.80 -1.60 -23.09
CA ALA A 390 -21.87 -0.55 -23.50
C ALA A 390 -22.58 0.81 -23.64
N LYS A 391 -23.77 0.83 -24.24
CA LYS A 391 -24.57 2.06 -24.40
C LYS A 391 -25.12 2.58 -23.07
N ALA A 392 -25.58 1.70 -22.18
CA ALA A 392 -26.02 2.11 -20.85
C ALA A 392 -24.87 2.70 -20.01
N LEU A 393 -23.68 2.09 -20.07
CA LEU A 393 -22.49 2.62 -19.41
C LEU A 393 -22.08 3.98 -19.98
N GLU A 394 -22.08 4.15 -21.30
CA GLU A 394 -21.76 5.42 -21.96
C GLU A 394 -22.70 6.54 -21.49
N VAL A 395 -24.01 6.27 -21.47
CA VAL A 395 -25.01 7.25 -21.05
C VAL A 395 -24.87 7.57 -19.56
N ALA A 396 -24.70 6.56 -18.71
CA ALA A 396 -24.45 6.75 -17.28
C ALA A 396 -23.15 7.52 -17.00
N ALA A 397 -22.09 7.26 -17.76
CA ALA A 397 -20.81 7.96 -17.63
C ALA A 397 -20.93 9.47 -17.88
N ASN A 398 -21.81 9.86 -18.81
CA ASN A 398 -22.05 11.25 -19.17
C ASN A 398 -22.99 11.99 -18.21
N ASP A 399 -23.63 11.30 -17.25
CA ASP A 399 -24.50 11.97 -16.27
C ASP A 399 -23.67 12.92 -15.37
N PRO A 400 -23.99 14.21 -15.29
CA PRO A 400 -23.22 15.17 -14.49
C PRO A 400 -23.24 14.88 -12.98
N ASN A 401 -24.23 14.14 -12.48
CA ASN A 401 -24.40 13.81 -11.07
C ASN A 401 -23.62 12.53 -10.68
N ALA A 402 -23.11 11.77 -11.63
CA ALA A 402 -22.34 10.54 -11.35
C ALA A 402 -20.88 10.85 -11.00
N ASP A 403 -20.42 10.38 -9.84
CA ASP A 403 -19.01 10.46 -9.41
C ASP A 403 -18.23 9.17 -9.71
N GLY A 404 -18.93 8.07 -10.01
CA GLY A 404 -18.37 6.80 -10.44
C GLY A 404 -19.44 5.86 -11.00
N LEU A 405 -18.99 4.77 -11.61
CA LEU A 405 -19.82 3.78 -12.26
C LEU A 405 -19.47 2.38 -11.74
N LEU A 406 -20.50 1.56 -11.50
CA LEU A 406 -20.35 0.13 -11.24
C LEU A 406 -21.17 -0.65 -12.26
N VAL A 407 -20.51 -1.54 -13.01
CA VAL A 407 -21.19 -2.48 -13.90
C VAL A 407 -21.24 -3.85 -13.26
N ILE A 408 -22.45 -4.38 -13.08
CA ILE A 408 -22.69 -5.71 -12.55
C ILE A 408 -23.19 -6.61 -13.68
N LEU A 409 -22.59 -7.79 -13.80
CA LEU A 409 -23.01 -8.79 -14.75
C LEU A 409 -23.19 -10.13 -14.05
N THR A 410 -24.36 -10.73 -14.24
CA THR A 410 -24.61 -12.13 -13.92
C THR A 410 -24.78 -12.93 -15.20
N PRO A 411 -24.18 -14.13 -15.33
CA PRO A 411 -24.36 -14.97 -16.49
C PRO A 411 -25.80 -15.48 -16.55
N GLN A 412 -26.46 -15.26 -17.68
CA GLN A 412 -27.71 -15.93 -18.08
C GLN A 412 -27.47 -16.70 -19.38
N ALA A 413 -28.40 -17.57 -19.76
CA ALA A 413 -28.26 -18.40 -20.96
C ALA A 413 -27.98 -17.60 -22.27
N MET A 414 -28.43 -16.34 -22.33
CA MET A 414 -28.26 -15.45 -23.48
C MET A 414 -27.17 -14.38 -23.28
N THR A 415 -26.58 -14.30 -22.09
CA THR A 415 -25.54 -13.31 -21.78
C THR A 415 -24.22 -13.74 -22.40
N ASP A 416 -23.48 -12.79 -22.98
CA ASP A 416 -22.08 -12.99 -23.39
C ASP A 416 -21.16 -12.13 -22.49
N PRO A 417 -20.65 -12.70 -21.39
CA PRO A 417 -19.80 -11.97 -20.44
C PRO A 417 -18.50 -11.47 -21.07
N THR A 418 -17.95 -12.25 -22.01
CA THR A 418 -16.67 -11.97 -22.66
C THR A 418 -16.84 -10.82 -23.63
N LYS A 419 -17.84 -10.89 -24.52
CA LYS A 419 -18.10 -9.82 -25.48
C LYS A 419 -18.52 -8.52 -24.80
N THR A 420 -19.28 -8.62 -23.71
CA THR A 420 -19.62 -7.45 -22.88
C THR A 420 -18.34 -6.79 -22.37
N ALA A 421 -17.43 -7.56 -21.74
CA ALA A 421 -16.15 -7.03 -21.28
C ALA A 421 -15.32 -6.38 -22.40
N GLU A 422 -15.28 -6.97 -23.60
CA GLU A 422 -14.60 -6.37 -24.76
C GLU A 422 -15.14 -4.97 -25.12
N LEU A 423 -16.47 -4.81 -25.12
CA LEU A 423 -17.10 -3.53 -25.43
C LEU A 423 -16.97 -2.50 -24.31
N LEU A 424 -16.68 -2.93 -23.07
CA LEU A 424 -16.45 -2.01 -21.96
C LEU A 424 -15.02 -1.45 -21.90
N LYS A 425 -14.04 -2.10 -22.52
CA LYS A 425 -12.62 -1.68 -22.49
C LYS A 425 -12.40 -0.18 -22.80
N PRO A 426 -13.06 0.43 -23.82
CA PRO A 426 -12.85 1.84 -24.14
C PRO A 426 -13.23 2.81 -23.01
N TYR A 427 -14.05 2.38 -22.04
CA TYR A 427 -14.50 3.22 -20.92
C TYR A 427 -13.56 3.20 -19.71
N ALA A 428 -12.52 2.38 -19.73
CA ALA A 428 -11.60 2.23 -18.60
C ALA A 428 -10.97 3.55 -18.13
N HIS A 429 -10.68 4.46 -19.07
CA HIS A 429 -10.01 5.74 -18.78
C HIS A 429 -10.62 6.95 -19.51
N SER A 430 -11.67 6.78 -20.30
CA SER A 430 -12.23 7.86 -21.14
C SER A 430 -13.30 8.72 -20.44
N THR A 431 -13.86 8.25 -19.33
CA THR A 431 -15.00 8.89 -18.65
C THR A 431 -14.58 10.00 -17.67
N GLY A 432 -13.31 10.03 -17.26
CA GLY A 432 -12.83 10.89 -16.17
C GLY A 432 -13.39 10.54 -14.79
N LYS A 433 -14.09 9.40 -14.67
CA LYS A 433 -14.73 8.86 -13.46
C LYS A 433 -14.30 7.40 -13.27
N PRO A 434 -14.19 6.89 -12.02
CA PRO A 434 -13.90 5.48 -11.82
C PRO A 434 -15.01 4.60 -12.40
N VAL A 435 -14.60 3.59 -13.18
CA VAL A 435 -15.44 2.51 -13.67
C VAL A 435 -15.00 1.22 -12.98
N LEU A 436 -15.90 0.64 -12.17
CA LEU A 436 -15.69 -0.62 -11.48
C LEU A 436 -16.59 -1.70 -12.11
N ALA A 437 -16.19 -2.96 -11.98
CA ALA A 437 -16.94 -4.08 -12.51
C ALA A 437 -17.16 -5.18 -11.45
N SER A 438 -18.25 -5.93 -11.59
CA SER A 438 -18.52 -7.15 -10.84
C SER A 438 -19.10 -8.22 -11.75
N TRP A 439 -18.24 -9.03 -12.36
CA TRP A 439 -18.61 -10.20 -13.15
C TRP A 439 -18.87 -11.37 -12.18
N MET A 440 -20.11 -11.50 -11.75
CA MET A 440 -20.45 -12.43 -10.68
C MET A 440 -20.69 -13.83 -11.25
N GLY A 441 -19.71 -14.72 -11.09
CA GLY A 441 -19.79 -16.09 -11.60
C GLY A 441 -18.54 -16.93 -11.34
N GLY A 442 -18.36 -17.96 -12.16
CA GLY A 442 -17.19 -18.84 -12.19
C GLY A 442 -16.60 -18.93 -13.60
N GLU A 443 -16.57 -20.13 -14.17
CA GLU A 443 -15.95 -20.40 -15.47
C GLU A 443 -16.49 -19.50 -16.60
N ASP A 444 -17.80 -19.28 -16.67
CA ASP A 444 -18.45 -18.51 -17.75
C ASP A 444 -18.01 -17.04 -17.81
N VAL A 445 -17.60 -16.45 -16.69
CA VAL A 445 -17.25 -15.03 -16.61
C VAL A 445 -15.75 -14.78 -16.68
N GLU A 446 -14.93 -15.81 -16.42
CA GLU A 446 -13.49 -15.69 -16.18
C GLU A 446 -12.75 -15.00 -17.35
N ALA A 447 -13.10 -15.32 -18.60
CA ALA A 447 -12.51 -14.66 -19.76
C ALA A 447 -12.83 -13.15 -19.79
N GLY A 448 -14.06 -12.76 -19.46
CA GLY A 448 -14.47 -11.37 -19.34
C GLY A 448 -13.72 -10.63 -18.21
N GLU A 449 -13.56 -11.28 -17.05
CA GLU A 449 -12.80 -10.72 -15.92
C GLU A 449 -11.36 -10.37 -16.30
N ARG A 450 -10.68 -11.29 -17.00
CA ARG A 450 -9.31 -11.06 -17.48
C ARG A 450 -9.24 -9.89 -18.45
N LEU A 451 -10.19 -9.78 -19.37
CA LEU A 451 -10.25 -8.70 -20.36
C LEU A 451 -10.46 -7.33 -19.70
N LEU A 452 -11.30 -7.25 -18.66
CA LEU A 452 -11.50 -6.03 -17.87
C LEU A 452 -10.23 -5.66 -17.11
N SER A 453 -9.63 -6.63 -16.42
CA SER A 453 -8.42 -6.43 -15.63
C SER A 453 -7.25 -5.93 -16.49
N GLU A 454 -7.09 -6.49 -17.70
CA GLU A 454 -6.11 -6.05 -18.71
C GLU A 454 -6.39 -4.67 -19.28
N ALA A 455 -7.66 -4.29 -19.42
CA ALA A 455 -8.06 -2.95 -19.88
C ALA A 455 -7.94 -1.88 -18.80
N GLY A 456 -7.63 -2.25 -17.55
CA GLY A 456 -7.57 -1.32 -16.43
C GLY A 456 -8.92 -1.07 -15.77
N ILE A 457 -9.92 -1.96 -15.92
CA ILE A 457 -11.16 -1.92 -15.14
C ILE A 457 -11.03 -2.94 -14.00
N PRO A 458 -11.01 -2.51 -12.72
CA PRO A 458 -10.97 -3.44 -11.60
C PRO A 458 -12.25 -4.26 -11.54
N ASN A 459 -12.11 -5.57 -11.40
CA ASN A 459 -13.22 -6.51 -11.35
C ASN A 459 -13.28 -7.20 -9.99
N TYR A 460 -14.42 -7.08 -9.33
CA TYR A 460 -14.64 -7.68 -8.02
C TYR A 460 -15.57 -8.87 -8.15
N LYS A 461 -15.27 -9.94 -7.40
CA LYS A 461 -16.09 -11.16 -7.41
C LYS A 461 -17.54 -10.90 -6.98
N TYR A 462 -17.75 -9.91 -6.12
CA TYR A 462 -19.06 -9.57 -5.58
C TYR A 462 -19.28 -8.05 -5.63
N PRO A 463 -20.51 -7.60 -5.91
CA PRO A 463 -20.77 -6.19 -6.11
C PRO A 463 -20.69 -5.37 -4.82
N ASP A 464 -20.93 -5.96 -3.65
CA ASP A 464 -20.73 -5.30 -2.35
C ASP A 464 -19.26 -4.93 -2.11
N ARG A 465 -18.31 -5.73 -2.61
CA ARG A 465 -16.88 -5.40 -2.54
C ARG A 465 -16.56 -4.21 -3.44
N ALA A 466 -17.12 -4.19 -4.65
CA ALA A 466 -16.94 -3.10 -5.59
C ALA A 466 -17.45 -1.77 -5.03
N THR A 467 -18.65 -1.76 -4.42
CA THR A 467 -19.20 -0.55 -3.81
C THR A 467 -18.40 -0.10 -2.59
N ARG A 468 -17.94 -1.01 -1.73
CA ARG A 468 -17.03 -0.65 -0.63
C ARG A 468 -15.72 -0.04 -1.14
N ALA A 469 -15.12 -0.61 -2.19
CA ALA A 469 -13.90 -0.08 -2.79
C ALA A 469 -14.11 1.34 -3.32
N PHE A 470 -15.22 1.59 -4.04
CA PHE A 470 -15.62 2.94 -4.46
C PHE A 470 -15.71 3.91 -3.27
N THR A 471 -16.44 3.51 -2.22
CA THR A 471 -16.62 4.35 -1.03
C THR A 471 -15.29 4.63 -0.33
N TYR A 472 -14.37 3.67 -0.28
CA TYR A 472 -13.03 3.87 0.24
C TYR A 472 -12.19 4.81 -0.61
N MET A 473 -12.24 4.70 -1.95
CA MET A 473 -11.59 5.66 -2.84
C MET A 473 -12.09 7.08 -2.59
N TRP A 474 -13.41 7.25 -2.46
CA TRP A 474 -14.03 8.53 -2.14
C TRP A 474 -13.63 9.03 -0.74
N LYS A 475 -13.75 8.20 0.30
CA LYS A 475 -13.37 8.57 1.67
C LYS A 475 -11.91 8.98 1.77
N SER A 476 -11.03 8.30 1.04
CA SER A 476 -9.62 8.69 0.99
C SER A 476 -9.46 10.09 0.39
N ALA A 477 -10.20 10.44 -0.67
CA ALA A 477 -10.22 11.78 -1.24
C ALA A 477 -10.92 12.82 -0.33
N TYR A 478 -11.99 12.44 0.37
CA TYR A 478 -12.72 13.28 1.32
C TYR A 478 -11.90 13.62 2.55
N ASN A 479 -11.19 12.63 3.11
CA ASN A 479 -10.30 12.84 4.25
C ASN A 479 -9.28 13.94 3.97
N LEU A 480 -8.89 14.15 2.70
CA LEU A 480 -8.01 15.26 2.29
C LEU A 480 -8.68 16.63 2.47
N LYS A 481 -9.97 16.74 2.17
CA LYS A 481 -10.76 17.95 2.43
C LYS A 481 -10.90 18.18 3.94
N GLY A 482 -11.09 17.11 4.71
CA GLY A 482 -11.16 17.15 6.17
C GLY A 482 -9.88 17.63 6.86
N ILE A 483 -8.70 17.56 6.21
CA ILE A 483 -7.45 18.14 6.74
C ILE A 483 -7.55 19.67 6.85
N TYR A 484 -8.38 20.31 6.02
CA TYR A 484 -8.60 21.77 6.02
C TYR A 484 -9.68 22.23 7.01
N GLU A 485 -10.45 21.31 7.58
CA GLU A 485 -11.47 21.66 8.58
C GLU A 485 -10.77 21.95 9.92
N THR A 486 -10.76 23.22 10.31
CA THR A 486 -10.35 23.62 11.66
C THR A 486 -11.25 22.90 12.66
N PRO A 487 -10.71 22.19 13.68
CA PRO A 487 -11.53 21.57 14.69
C PRO A 487 -12.45 22.63 15.29
N ARG A 488 -13.77 22.41 15.24
CA ARG A 488 -14.64 23.12 16.17
C ARG A 488 -14.20 22.68 17.55
N MET A 489 -13.75 23.62 18.37
CA MET A 489 -13.71 23.40 19.81
C MET A 489 -15.15 23.03 20.17
N LEU A 490 -15.35 21.83 20.72
CA LEU A 490 -16.63 21.52 21.36
C LEU A 490 -16.88 22.64 22.37
N ASP A 491 -18.06 23.25 22.32
CA ASP A 491 -18.42 24.27 23.30
C ASP A 491 -18.23 23.67 24.70
N ASP A 492 -17.56 24.41 25.59
CA ASP A 492 -17.08 23.97 26.91
C ASP A 492 -18.18 23.39 27.83
N GLU A 493 -19.44 23.43 27.42
CA GLU A 493 -20.58 22.89 28.19
C GLU A 493 -20.77 21.37 28.05
N GLU A 494 -20.37 20.72 26.95
CA GLU A 494 -20.64 19.28 26.75
C GLU A 494 -19.48 18.34 27.12
N THR A 495 -18.28 18.85 27.43
CA THR A 495 -17.20 17.99 27.94
C THR A 495 -16.26 18.79 28.85
N LYS A 496 -16.40 18.62 30.18
CA LYS A 496 -15.41 19.09 31.17
C LYS A 496 -14.09 18.32 31.02
N ILE A 497 -13.33 18.63 29.99
CA ILE A 497 -11.97 18.09 29.82
C ILE A 497 -11.04 18.95 30.67
N ASP A 498 -10.58 18.40 31.80
CA ASP A 498 -9.59 19.03 32.67
C ASP A 498 -8.21 19.06 31.97
N ARG A 499 -7.99 20.11 31.18
CA ARG A 499 -6.76 20.33 30.43
C ARG A 499 -5.54 20.47 31.35
N ALA A 500 -5.71 21.05 32.53
CA ALA A 500 -4.62 21.20 33.50
C ALA A 500 -4.15 19.83 34.00
N LYS A 501 -5.08 18.93 34.32
CA LYS A 501 -4.77 17.54 34.71
C LYS A 501 -4.14 16.75 33.57
N ALA A 502 -4.63 16.92 32.33
CA ALA A 502 -4.03 16.27 31.17
C ALA A 502 -2.59 16.75 30.92
N VAL A 503 -2.33 18.07 31.02
CA VAL A 503 -0.98 18.64 30.86
C VAL A 503 -0.04 18.20 31.97
N ALA A 504 -0.51 18.18 33.23
CA ALA A 504 0.28 17.68 34.35
C ALA A 504 0.67 16.22 34.17
N MET A 505 -0.28 15.36 33.75
CA MET A 505 0.01 13.97 33.40
C MET A 505 1.04 13.87 32.27
N ILE A 506 0.95 14.69 31.23
CA ILE A 506 1.90 14.69 30.11
C ILE A 506 3.32 15.09 30.56
N GLN A 507 3.44 16.10 31.43
CA GLN A 507 4.74 16.59 31.91
C GLN A 507 5.42 15.57 32.83
N ASP A 508 4.66 14.95 33.73
CA ASP A 508 5.14 13.94 34.66
C ASP A 508 5.67 12.69 33.92
N VAL A 509 4.98 12.32 32.84
CA VAL A 509 5.38 11.25 31.93
C VAL A 509 6.67 11.58 31.16
N ARG A 510 6.81 12.81 30.64
CA ARG A 510 8.02 13.24 29.92
C ARG A 510 9.25 13.26 30.82
N GLN A 511 9.09 13.64 32.09
CA GLN A 511 10.19 13.64 33.06
C GLN A 511 10.69 12.23 33.39
N GLN A 512 9.87 11.19 33.17
CA GLN A 512 10.26 9.79 33.33
C GLN A 512 10.94 9.21 32.08
N GLY A 513 11.20 10.02 31.04
CA GLY A 513 11.85 9.59 29.80
C GLY A 513 10.97 8.68 28.93
N ARG A 514 9.64 8.86 28.98
CA ARG A 514 8.65 8.00 28.32
C ARG A 514 7.80 8.74 27.29
#